data_AF-A0A7K4D345-F1
#
_entry.id   AF-A0A7K4D345-F1
#
_cell.length_a   1.000
_cell.length_b   1.000
_cell.length_c   1.000
_cell.angle_alpha   90.00
_cell.angle_beta   90.00
_cell.angle_gamma   90.00
#
_symmetry.space_group_name_H-M   'P 1'
#
loop_
_entity.id
_entity.type
_entity.pdbx_description
1 polymer ?
#
loop_
_entity_poly.entity_id
_entity_poly.type
_entity_poly.pdbx_seq_one_letter_code
_entity_poly.pdbx_strand_id
1 'polypeptide(L)'
;MVFYDVRSLVGEKVRIFDTTLRDGEQTPGVSLTPDEKLKIAIQLDKLGVNVIEAGFPVSSKGEFDSVRQIARAGLSAQVCGLSRIVKKDAMACIDADVGLVHVFVPTS
;
A
#
# COMPACT_ATOMS: atom_id res chain seq x y z
N MET A 1 13.10 -5.61 -8.45
CA MET A 1 12.94 -4.29 -9.10
C MET A 1 13.23 -4.45 -10.57
N VAL A 2 12.20 -4.39 -11.43
CA VAL A 2 12.35 -4.47 -12.89
C VAL A 2 12.57 -3.06 -13.39
N PHE A 3 13.72 -2.81 -14.03
CA PHE A 3 13.98 -1.54 -14.69
C PHE A 3 13.51 -1.63 -16.14
N TYR A 4 12.61 -0.75 -16.54
CA TYR A 4 12.20 -0.61 -17.93
C TYR A 4 12.92 0.59 -18.55
N ASP A 5 13.38 0.45 -19.79
CA ASP A 5 13.72 1.62 -20.59
C ASP A 5 12.41 2.38 -20.88
N VAL A 6 12.29 3.61 -20.38
CA VAL A 6 11.07 4.43 -20.56
C VAL A 6 10.74 4.62 -22.05
N ARG A 7 11.75 4.54 -22.94
CA ARG A 7 11.56 4.64 -24.39
C ARG A 7 10.87 3.40 -24.99
N SER A 8 11.01 2.23 -24.37
CA SER A 8 10.35 1.01 -24.86
C SER A 8 8.87 0.91 -24.44
N LEU A 9 8.43 1.81 -23.55
CA LEU A 9 7.06 1.87 -23.04
C LEU A 9 6.19 2.91 -23.78
N VAL A 10 6.69 3.53 -24.85
CA VAL A 10 5.94 4.54 -25.62
C VAL A 10 4.69 3.89 -26.23
N GLY A 11 3.52 4.38 -25.81
CA GLY A 11 2.22 3.84 -26.20
C GLY A 11 1.61 2.83 -25.21
N GLU A 12 2.36 2.40 -24.20
CA GLU A 12 1.88 1.49 -23.16
C GLU A 12 1.37 2.24 -21.92
N LYS A 13 0.32 1.70 -21.28
CA LYS A 13 -0.22 2.26 -20.04
C LYS A 13 0.51 1.66 -18.84
N VAL A 14 1.45 2.42 -18.29
CA VAL A 14 2.19 2.04 -17.08
C VAL A 14 1.45 2.52 -15.83
N ARG A 15 1.43 1.68 -14.78
CA ARG A 15 0.94 2.06 -13.46
C ARG A 15 2.03 1.87 -12.42
N ILE A 16 2.15 2.82 -11.50
CA ILE A 16 3.05 2.75 -10.36
C ILE A 16 2.28 2.19 -9.16
N PHE A 17 2.80 1.11 -8.60
CA PHE A 17 2.36 0.51 -7.35
C PHE A 17 3.47 0.75 -6.32
N ASP A 18 3.23 1.63 -5.37
CA ASP A 18 4.22 2.05 -4.39
C ASP A 18 4.06 1.27 -3.08
N THR A 19 5.16 0.70 -2.58
CA THR A 19 5.19 -0.09 -1.33
C THR A 19 5.95 0.58 -0.20
N THR A 20 6.21 1.89 -0.27
CA THR A 20 6.99 2.62 0.75
C THR A 20 6.40 2.45 2.15
N LEU A 21 5.08 2.45 2.29
CA LEU A 21 4.40 2.35 3.58
C LEU A 21 4.28 0.92 4.13
N ARG A 22 4.60 -0.10 3.32
CA ARG A 22 4.61 -1.51 3.71
C ARG A 22 6.02 -2.07 3.74
N ASP A 23 6.67 -2.18 2.59
CA ASP A 23 8.02 -2.77 2.46
C ASP A 23 9.06 -1.80 3.02
N GLY A 24 8.89 -0.49 2.75
CA GLY A 24 9.82 0.52 3.22
C GLY A 24 9.92 0.57 4.74
N GLU A 25 8.82 0.33 5.45
CA GLU A 25 8.81 0.26 6.93
C GLU A 25 9.57 -0.98 7.47
N GLN A 26 9.76 -2.03 6.68
CA GLN A 26 10.57 -3.19 7.09
C GLN A 26 12.07 -2.92 7.08
N THR A 27 12.48 -1.71 6.67
CA THR A 27 13.88 -1.27 6.71
C THR A 27 14.36 -1.13 8.16
N PRO A 28 15.49 -1.74 8.54
CA PRO A 28 16.04 -1.59 9.89
C PRO A 28 16.20 -0.13 10.32
N GLY A 29 15.66 0.21 11.48
CA GLY A 29 15.70 1.58 12.02
C GLY A 29 14.58 2.50 11.53
N VAL A 30 13.66 2.02 10.69
CA VAL A 30 12.45 2.74 10.30
C VAL A 30 11.27 2.27 11.15
N SER A 31 10.52 3.21 11.70
CA SER A 31 9.22 2.96 12.33
C SER A 31 8.36 4.18 12.07
N LEU A 32 7.24 4.01 11.37
CA LEU A 32 6.39 5.11 10.97
C LEU A 32 5.17 5.15 11.89
N THR A 33 4.94 6.29 12.53
CA THR A 33 3.67 6.54 13.21
C THR A 33 2.52 6.65 12.21
N PRO A 34 1.26 6.42 12.62
CA PRO A 34 0.10 6.57 11.73
C PRO A 34 0.06 7.93 11.01
N ASP A 35 0.39 9.01 11.72
CA ASP A 35 0.44 10.36 11.16
C ASP A 35 1.58 10.55 10.15
N GLU A 36 2.74 9.94 10.36
CA GLU A 36 3.83 9.94 9.38
C GLU A 36 3.45 9.15 8.14
N LYS A 37 2.82 7.98 8.29
CA LYS A 37 2.31 7.20 7.17
C LYS A 37 1.29 7.98 6.35
N LEU A 38 0.35 8.67 7.01
CA LEU A 38 -0.63 9.52 6.34
C LEU A 38 0.04 10.68 5.58
N LYS A 39 1.02 11.36 6.20
CA LYS A 39 1.77 12.43 5.53
C LYS A 39 2.49 11.92 4.28
N ILE A 40 3.15 10.77 4.36
CA ILE A 40 3.84 10.14 3.22
C ILE A 40 2.82 9.72 2.16
N ALA A 41 1.69 9.11 2.53
CA ALA A 41 0.62 8.73 1.60
C ALA A 41 0.11 9.93 0.79
N ILE A 42 -0.08 11.09 1.44
CA ILE A 42 -0.47 12.34 0.77
C ILE A 42 0.62 12.82 -0.20
N GLN A 43 1.90 12.66 0.12
CA GLN A 43 2.98 13.02 -0.82
C GLN A 43 3.05 12.06 -2.00
N LEU A 44 2.87 10.75 -1.78
CA LEU A 44 2.79 9.76 -2.85
C LEU A 44 1.61 10.02 -3.79
N ASP A 45 0.45 10.39 -3.24
CA ASP A 45 -0.72 10.78 -4.03
C ASP A 45 -0.43 12.01 -4.89
N LYS A 46 0.20 13.05 -4.32
CA LYS A 46 0.64 14.24 -5.06
C LYS A 46 1.67 13.94 -6.14
N LEU A 47 2.53 12.94 -5.93
CA LEU A 47 3.49 12.48 -6.93
C LEU A 47 2.78 11.77 -8.12
N GLY A 48 1.53 11.35 -7.94
CA GLY A 48 0.72 10.74 -8.98
C GLY A 48 0.89 9.23 -9.09
N VAL A 49 1.29 8.55 -8.00
CA VAL A 49 1.31 7.07 -7.99
C VAL A 49 -0.12 6.53 -8.14
N ASN A 50 -0.27 5.36 -8.77
CA ASN A 50 -1.60 4.83 -9.05
C ASN A 50 -2.16 3.99 -7.90
N VAL A 51 -1.29 3.33 -7.16
CA VAL A 51 -1.64 2.49 -6.02
C VAL A 51 -0.63 2.71 -4.90
N ILE A 52 -1.13 2.82 -3.67
CA ILE A 52 -0.33 2.88 -2.45
C ILE A 52 -0.65 1.64 -1.62
N GLU A 53 0.32 0.76 -1.41
CA GLU A 53 0.20 -0.32 -0.43
C GLU A 53 0.45 0.24 0.98
N ALA A 54 -0.64 0.48 1.71
CA ALA A 54 -0.62 1.23 2.96
C ALA A 54 -0.17 0.40 4.18
N GLY A 55 -0.13 -0.92 4.07
CA GLY A 55 0.30 -1.81 5.14
C GLY A 55 -0.38 -3.17 5.14
N PHE A 56 -0.29 -3.86 6.28
CA PHE A 56 -0.89 -5.19 6.50
C PHE A 56 -1.93 -5.13 7.63
N PRO A 57 -3.22 -4.86 7.34
CA PRO A 57 -4.23 -4.54 8.35
C PRO A 57 -4.39 -5.56 9.48
N VAL A 58 -4.20 -6.85 9.20
CA VAL A 58 -4.38 -7.91 10.20
C VAL A 58 -3.25 -7.97 11.24
N SER A 59 -2.12 -7.32 10.97
CA SER A 59 -0.88 -7.51 11.73
C SER A 59 -0.97 -6.95 13.15
N SER A 60 -1.63 -5.80 13.33
CA SER A 60 -1.88 -5.19 14.62
C SER A 60 -3.05 -4.21 14.54
N LYS A 61 -3.58 -3.80 15.71
CA LYS A 61 -4.58 -2.73 15.76
C LYS A 61 -4.04 -1.39 15.21
N GLY A 62 -2.78 -1.07 15.50
CA GLY A 62 -2.15 0.17 14.99
C GLY A 62 -2.02 0.17 13.47
N GLU A 63 -1.70 -0.97 12.86
CA GLU A 63 -1.65 -1.12 11.40
C GLU A 63 -3.03 -1.04 10.77
N PHE A 64 -4.03 -1.69 11.37
CA PHE A 64 -5.42 -1.56 10.94
C PHE A 64 -5.88 -0.08 10.95
N ASP A 65 -5.67 0.61 12.07
CA ASP A 65 -6.08 2.00 12.24
C ASP A 65 -5.35 2.92 11.26
N SER A 66 -4.05 2.70 11.02
CA SER A 66 -3.23 3.47 10.06
C SER A 66 -3.71 3.28 8.62
N VAL A 67 -3.90 2.02 8.18
CA VAL A 67 -4.39 1.72 6.82
C VAL A 67 -5.77 2.32 6.60
N ARG A 68 -6.66 2.18 7.59
CA ARG A 68 -8.02 2.74 7.52
C ARG A 68 -8.02 4.27 7.47
N GLN A 69 -7.14 4.92 8.22
CA GLN A 69 -6.97 6.37 8.17
C GLN A 69 -6.55 6.82 6.77
N ILE A 70 -5.59 6.13 6.15
CA ILE A 70 -5.11 6.45 4.79
C ILE A 70 -6.19 6.18 3.74
N ALA A 71 -6.89 5.04 3.83
CA ALA A 71 -7.98 4.69 2.92
C ALA A 71 -9.10 5.74 2.90
N ARG A 72 -9.35 6.39 4.04
CA ARG A 72 -10.38 7.42 4.20
C ARG A 72 -9.87 8.85 3.99
N ALA A 73 -8.60 9.05 3.62
CA ALA A 73 -8.00 10.37 3.46
C ALA A 73 -8.42 11.11 2.18
N GLY A 74 -9.22 10.48 1.30
CA GLY A 74 -9.72 11.10 0.07
C GLY A 74 -8.63 11.26 -1.01
N LEU A 75 -7.65 10.34 -1.03
CA LEU A 75 -6.56 10.32 -2.02
C LEU A 75 -7.09 9.95 -3.41
N SER A 76 -6.40 10.42 -4.45
CA SER A 76 -6.68 10.03 -5.84
C SER A 76 -6.12 8.63 -6.16
N ALA A 77 -5.00 8.27 -5.55
CA ALA A 77 -4.39 6.95 -5.63
C ALA A 77 -5.28 5.89 -4.97
N GLN A 78 -5.32 4.70 -5.56
CA GLN A 78 -6.04 3.58 -4.95
C GLN A 78 -5.26 3.06 -3.74
N VAL A 79 -5.89 3.06 -2.57
CA VAL A 79 -5.28 2.53 -1.34
C VAL A 79 -5.44 1.01 -1.31
N CYS A 80 -4.33 0.31 -1.05
CA CYS A 80 -4.23 -1.15 -1.05
C CYS A 80 -3.82 -1.68 0.33
N GLY A 81 -4.44 -2.77 0.77
CA GLY A 81 -4.04 -3.55 1.94
C GLY A 81 -3.47 -4.91 1.54
N LEU A 82 -2.38 -5.33 2.18
CA LEU A 82 -1.78 -6.66 1.98
C LEU A 82 -2.57 -7.74 2.74
N SER A 83 -2.71 -8.93 2.16
CA SER A 83 -3.39 -10.08 2.76
C SER A 83 -2.69 -11.40 2.43
N ARG A 84 -2.64 -12.35 3.37
CA ARG A 84 -2.39 -13.78 3.03
C ARG A 84 -3.67 -14.40 2.45
N ILE A 85 -3.60 -15.64 1.94
CA ILE A 85 -4.79 -16.43 1.53
C ILE A 85 -5.50 -17.02 2.77
N VAL A 86 -6.00 -16.16 3.66
CA VAL A 86 -6.88 -16.56 4.74
C VAL A 86 -7.98 -15.53 4.89
N LYS A 87 -9.21 -16.01 5.18
CA LYS A 87 -10.40 -15.14 5.25
C LYS A 87 -10.21 -13.98 6.23
N LYS A 88 -9.58 -14.22 7.38
CA LYS A 88 -9.35 -13.19 8.41
C LYS A 88 -8.57 -11.99 7.87
N ASP A 89 -7.52 -12.23 7.09
CA ASP A 89 -6.66 -11.17 6.56
C ASP A 89 -7.39 -10.35 5.49
N ALA A 90 -8.12 -11.02 4.59
CA ALA A 90 -8.91 -10.36 3.56
C ALA A 90 -10.05 -9.52 4.19
N MET A 91 -10.72 -10.06 5.21
CA MET A 91 -11.73 -9.31 5.97
C MET A 91 -11.13 -8.09 6.66
N ALA A 92 -9.94 -8.19 7.27
CA ALA A 92 -9.28 -7.04 7.87
C ALA A 92 -8.97 -5.92 6.86
N CYS A 93 -8.66 -6.27 5.60
CA CYS A 93 -8.51 -5.27 4.54
C CYS A 93 -9.84 -4.60 4.20
N ILE A 94 -10.89 -5.40 4.00
CA ILE A 94 -12.24 -4.90 3.71
C ILE A 94 -12.74 -3.98 4.83
N ASP A 95 -12.57 -4.39 6.09
CA ASP A 95 -12.97 -3.63 7.27
C ASP A 95 -12.15 -2.34 7.45
N ALA A 96 -10.94 -2.28 6.88
CA ALA A 96 -10.11 -1.07 6.80
C ALA A 96 -10.48 -0.16 5.63
N ASP A 97 -11.55 -0.46 4.88
CA ASP A 97 -12.07 0.33 3.75
C ASP A 97 -11.08 0.52 2.58
N VAL A 98 -10.12 -0.40 2.40
CA VAL A 98 -9.19 -0.31 1.26
C VAL A 98 -9.91 -0.56 -0.07
N GLY A 99 -9.48 0.15 -1.11
CA GLY A 99 -10.03 0.00 -2.47
C GLY A 99 -9.43 -1.16 -3.26
N LEU A 100 -8.37 -1.80 -2.74
CA LEU A 100 -7.68 -2.93 -3.36
C LEU A 100 -7.12 -3.87 -2.28
N VAL A 101 -7.23 -5.18 -2.49
CA VAL A 101 -6.61 -6.20 -1.64
C VAL A 101 -5.51 -6.89 -2.44
N HIS A 102 -4.25 -6.76 -2.00
CA HIS A 102 -3.12 -7.48 -2.57
C HIS A 102 -2.92 -8.79 -1.82
N VAL A 103 -3.19 -9.91 -2.49
CA VAL A 103 -3.02 -11.25 -1.91
C VAL A 103 -1.67 -11.84 -2.32
N PHE A 104 -0.87 -12.29 -1.36
CA PHE A 104 0.40 -12.96 -1.63
C PHE A 104 0.38 -14.45 -1.27
N VAL A 105 1.15 -15.24 -2.03
CA VAL A 105 1.30 -16.69 -1.87
C VAL A 105 2.78 -17.05 -1.92
N PRO A 106 3.39 -17.51 -0.83
CA PRO A 106 4.75 -18.03 -0.89
C PRO A 106 4.75 -19.38 -1.62
N THR A 107 5.62 -19.53 -2.61
CA THR A 107 5.77 -20.77 -3.39
C THR A 107 7.04 -21.57 -3.06
N SER A 108 7.85 -21.08 -2.11
CA SER A 108 9.11 -21.66 -1.65
C SER A 108 9.33 -21.35 -0.18
#